data_AF-A0A1A8NXC9-F1
#
_entry.id   AF-A0A1A8NXC9-F1
#
_cell.length_a   1.000
_cell.length_b   1.000
_cell.length_c   1.000
_cell.angle_alpha   90.00
_cell.angle_beta   90.00
_cell.angle_gamma   90.00
#
_symmetry.space_group_name_H-M   'P 1'
#
loop_
_entity.id
_entity.type
_entity.pdbx_description
1 polymer ?
#
loop_
_entity_poly.entity_id
_entity_poly.type
_entity_poly.pdbx_seq_one_letter_code
_entity_poly.pdbx_strand_id
1 'polypeptide(L)'
;KQTIFTAQQLDAYQDCTYFTRKEILRLFYRYRDLAPQLVPLDYTNHPDVKLPYELIGSMPELKDNPFRQRIAEVFSEDGQGNMTLNDFLDMFSVLSE
;
A
#
# COMPACT_ATOMS: atom_id res chain seq x y z
N LYS A 1 -16.16 3.08 17.77
CA LYS A 1 -14.88 3.43 17.09
C LYS A 1 -14.70 2.41 16.00
N GLN A 2 -14.88 2.79 14.74
CA GLN A 2 -14.70 1.87 13.62
C GLN A 2 -13.19 1.72 13.40
N THR A 3 -12.67 0.51 13.58
CA THR A 3 -11.25 0.20 13.41
C THR A 3 -11.03 -0.32 12.00
N ILE A 4 -10.16 0.33 11.23
CA ILE A 4 -9.81 -0.09 9.86
C ILE A 4 -9.13 -1.46 9.88
N PHE A 5 -8.25 -1.66 10.86
CA PHE A 5 -7.47 -2.87 11.05
C PHE A 5 -7.68 -3.43 12.46
N THR A 6 -7.49 -4.73 12.63
CA THR A 6 -7.37 -5.37 13.94
C THR A 6 -6.01 -5.03 14.57
N ALA A 7 -5.89 -5.20 15.89
CA ALA A 7 -4.61 -4.98 16.57
C ALA A 7 -3.51 -5.92 16.05
N GLN A 8 -3.85 -7.19 15.79
CA GLN A 8 -2.92 -8.18 15.25
C GLN A 8 -2.46 -7.85 13.83
N GLN A 9 -3.35 -7.32 12.98
CA GLN A 9 -2.97 -6.83 11.65
C GLN A 9 -1.94 -5.71 11.77
N LEU A 10 -2.22 -4.71 12.61
CA LEU A 10 -1.29 -3.61 12.83
C LEU A 10 0.07 -4.11 13.34
N ASP A 11 0.08 -5.05 14.28
CA ASP A 11 1.32 -5.65 14.77
C ASP A 11 2.09 -6.38 13.65
N ALA A 12 1.40 -7.19 12.84
CA ALA A 12 2.01 -7.86 11.69
C ALA A 12 2.61 -6.88 10.67
N TYR A 13 1.90 -5.80 10.35
CA TYR A 13 2.43 -4.74 9.47
C TYR A 13 3.66 -4.05 10.07
N GLN A 14 3.68 -3.84 11.39
CA GLN A 14 4.84 -3.28 12.08
C GLN A 14 6.02 -4.25 12.19
N ASP A 15 5.78 -5.55 12.20
CA ASP A 15 6.83 -6.57 12.20
C ASP A 15 7.46 -6.73 10.80
N CYS A 16 6.68 -6.53 9.73
CA CYS A 16 7.14 -6.65 8.35
C CYS A 16 7.64 -5.34 7.73
N THR A 17 7.40 -4.19 8.38
CA THR A 17 7.82 -2.87 7.85
C THR A 17 8.37 -2.00 8.98
N TYR A 18 9.17 -0.99 8.66
CA TYR A 18 9.70 -0.07 9.68
C TYR A 18 8.68 0.97 10.17
N PHE A 19 7.42 0.88 9.73
CA PHE A 19 6.42 1.90 10.01
C PHE A 19 5.75 1.71 11.37
N THR A 20 5.43 2.83 12.02
CA THR A 20 4.56 2.84 13.19
C THR A 20 3.09 2.62 12.81
N ARG A 21 2.24 2.20 13.76
CA ARG A 21 0.77 2.12 13.53
C ARG A 21 0.17 3.38 12.92
N LYS A 22 0.69 4.56 13.29
CA LYS A 22 0.23 5.85 12.75
C LYS A 22 0.63 6.03 11.29
N GLU A 23 1.82 5.58 10.91
CA GLU A 23 2.31 5.64 9.53
C GLU A 23 1.58 4.65 8.65
N ILE A 24 1.36 3.42 9.12
CA ILE A 24 0.54 2.41 8.43
C ILE A 24 -0.86 2.97 8.13
N LEU A 25 -1.49 3.61 9.13
CA LEU A 25 -2.80 4.26 8.92
C LEU A 25 -2.73 5.40 7.89
N ARG A 26 -1.68 6.23 7.93
CA ARG A 26 -1.49 7.32 6.95
C ARG A 26 -1.30 6.78 5.53
N LEU A 27 -0.47 5.76 5.36
CA LEU A 27 -0.23 5.09 4.08
C LEU A 27 -1.51 4.42 3.58
N PHE A 28 -2.28 3.77 4.45
CA PHE A 28 -3.58 3.22 4.10
C PHE A 28 -4.55 4.29 3.60
N TYR A 29 -4.64 5.44 4.27
CA TYR A 29 -5.50 6.52 3.80
C TYR A 29 -5.06 7.05 2.42
N ARG A 30 -3.75 7.12 2.14
CA ARG A 30 -3.23 7.45 0.81
C ARG A 30 -3.59 6.38 -0.23
N TYR A 31 -3.39 5.12 0.10
CA TYR A 31 -3.78 3.97 -0.74
C TYR A 31 -5.27 4.02 -1.07
N ARG A 32 -6.10 4.33 -0.08
CA ARG A 32 -7.54 4.53 -0.28
C ARG A 32 -7.87 5.77 -1.11
N ASP A 33 -7.14 6.87 -0.94
CA ASP A 33 -7.36 8.11 -1.69
C ASP A 33 -7.17 7.92 -3.20
N LEU A 34 -6.26 7.02 -3.59
CA LEU A 34 -6.05 6.64 -4.99
C LEU A 34 -7.27 5.94 -5.61
N ALA A 35 -7.93 5.03 -4.87
CA ALA A 35 -9.16 4.38 -5.32
C ALA A 35 -10.16 4.15 -4.18
N PRO A 36 -10.91 5.19 -3.77
CA PRO A 36 -11.82 5.09 -2.63
C PRO A 36 -13.00 4.16 -2.90
N GLN A 37 -13.30 3.90 -4.18
CA GLN A 37 -14.30 2.96 -4.66
C GLN A 37 -13.85 1.49 -4.63
N LEU A 38 -12.53 1.23 -4.68
CA LEU A 38 -11.97 -0.12 -4.63
C LEU A 38 -11.57 -0.51 -3.21
N VAL A 39 -11.07 0.46 -2.44
CA VAL A 39 -10.51 0.23 -1.10
C VAL A 39 -11.55 0.56 -0.02
N PRO A 40 -12.15 -0.45 0.65
CA PRO A 40 -13.09 -0.22 1.74
C PRO A 40 -12.39 0.34 2.98
N LEU A 41 -13.13 1.07 3.81
CA LEU A 41 -12.62 1.55 5.12
C LEU A 41 -12.46 0.41 6.13
N ASP A 42 -13.13 -0.72 5.92
CA ASP A 42 -13.00 -1.90 6.77
C ASP A 42 -12.06 -2.90 6.09
N TYR A 43 -10.86 -3.05 6.66
CA TYR A 43 -9.84 -3.97 6.19
C TYR A 43 -9.66 -5.16 7.15
N THR A 44 -10.52 -5.29 8.17
CA THR A 44 -10.41 -6.33 9.19
C THR A 44 -10.52 -7.75 8.61
N ASN A 45 -11.25 -7.90 7.50
CA ASN A 45 -11.43 -9.16 6.78
C ASN A 45 -10.38 -9.42 5.69
N HIS A 46 -9.32 -8.59 5.60
CA HIS A 46 -8.29 -8.69 4.55
C HIS A 46 -8.88 -8.81 3.13
N PRO A 47 -9.65 -7.82 2.66
CA PRO A 47 -10.19 -7.87 1.32
C PRO A 47 -9.04 -7.87 0.30
N ASP A 48 -9.15 -8.73 -0.72
CA ASP A 48 -8.19 -8.81 -1.82
C ASP A 48 -8.39 -7.63 -2.79
N VAL A 49 -7.91 -6.46 -2.36
CA VAL A 49 -7.96 -5.21 -3.13
C VAL A 49 -6.58 -4.91 -3.65
N LYS A 50 -6.50 -4.77 -4.98
CA LYS A 50 -5.29 -4.41 -5.71
C LYS A 50 -5.51 -3.08 -6.40
N LEU A 51 -4.62 -2.13 -6.19
CA LEU A 51 -4.61 -0.89 -6.95
C LEU A 51 -3.91 -1.10 -8.29
N PRO A 52 -4.52 -0.64 -9.39
CA PRO A 52 -3.86 -0.58 -10.68
C PRO A 52 -2.57 0.23 -10.63
N TYR A 53 -1.55 -0.24 -11.35
CA TYR A 53 -0.30 0.50 -11.54
C TYR A 53 -0.55 1.94 -12.02
N GLU A 54 -1.56 2.19 -12.86
CA GLU A 54 -1.85 3.53 -13.37
C GLU A 54 -2.08 4.55 -12.24
N LEU A 55 -2.74 4.13 -11.15
CA LEU A 55 -2.97 4.97 -9.98
C LEU A 55 -1.70 5.09 -9.14
N ILE A 56 -0.99 3.98 -8.94
CA ILE A 56 0.26 3.95 -8.18
C ILE A 56 1.33 4.84 -8.84
N GLY A 57 1.51 4.73 -10.15
CA GLY A 57 2.46 5.52 -10.93
C GLY A 57 2.05 6.98 -11.13
N SER A 58 0.80 7.35 -10.79
CA SER A 58 0.36 8.75 -10.76
C SER A 58 0.87 9.51 -9.53
N MET A 59 1.28 8.79 -8.48
CA MET A 59 1.84 9.38 -7.27
C MET A 59 3.14 10.12 -7.58
N PRO A 60 3.37 11.31 -7.00
CA PRO A 60 4.58 12.09 -7.26
C PRO A 60 5.87 11.32 -6.92
N GLU A 61 5.84 10.44 -5.92
CA GLU A 61 6.97 9.60 -5.51
C GLU A 61 7.46 8.66 -6.64
N LEU A 62 6.55 8.20 -7.51
CA LEU A 62 6.86 7.31 -8.63
C LEU A 62 6.83 8.01 -9.98
N LYS A 63 5.99 9.03 -10.15
CA LYS A 63 5.79 9.70 -11.43
C LYS A 63 7.09 10.25 -12.02
N ASP A 64 7.94 10.83 -11.18
CA ASP A 64 9.22 11.42 -11.59
C ASP A 64 10.37 10.39 -11.66
N ASN A 65 10.11 9.13 -11.27
CA ASN A 65 11.10 8.07 -11.26
C ASN A 65 11.13 7.32 -12.62
N PRO A 66 12.25 7.35 -13.36
CA PRO A 66 12.36 6.65 -14.65
C PRO A 66 12.21 5.13 -14.53
N PHE A 67 12.40 4.55 -13.35
CA PHE A 67 12.26 3.12 -13.08
C PHE A 67 10.92 2.74 -12.46
N ARG A 68 9.94 3.65 -12.41
CA ARG A 68 8.64 3.42 -11.75
C ARG A 68 7.90 2.16 -12.19
N GLN A 69 7.96 1.84 -13.48
CA GLN A 69 7.33 0.63 -14.01
C GLN A 69 8.04 -0.60 -13.45
N ARG A 70 9.37 -0.59 -13.43
CA ARG A 70 10.15 -1.70 -12.93
C ARG A 70 10.00 -1.89 -11.43
N ILE A 71 9.95 -0.80 -10.68
CA ILE A 71 9.63 -0.78 -9.26
C ILE A 71 8.24 -1.42 -9.06
N ALA A 72 7.25 -0.97 -9.82
CA ALA A 72 5.90 -1.52 -9.69
C ALA A 72 5.83 -3.02 -9.99
N GLU A 73 6.49 -3.47 -11.05
CA GLU A 73 6.59 -4.89 -11.40
C GLU A 73 7.28 -5.73 -10.32
N VAL A 74 8.31 -5.18 -9.66
CA VAL A 74 9.09 -5.90 -8.62
C VAL A 74 8.28 -6.06 -7.33
N PHE A 75 7.53 -5.03 -6.94
CA PHE A 75 6.72 -5.07 -5.73
C PHE A 75 5.36 -5.74 -5.96
N SER A 76 4.85 -5.80 -7.19
CA SER A 76 3.62 -6.55 -7.49
C SER A 76 3.88 -8.06 -7.54
N GLU A 77 3.10 -8.85 -6.80
CA GLU A 77 3.20 -10.32 -6.85
C GLU A 77 2.98 -10.91 -8.25
N ASP A 78 2.13 -10.26 -9.07
CA ASP A 78 1.77 -10.74 -10.42
C ASP A 78 2.70 -10.21 -11.52
N GLY A 79 3.65 -9.34 -11.18
CA GLY A 79 4.53 -8.68 -12.14
C GLY A 79 3.81 -7.74 -13.11
N GLN A 80 2.53 -7.42 -12.88
CA GLN A 80 1.76 -6.49 -13.71
C GLN A 80 1.76 -5.06 -13.15
N GLY A 81 2.36 -4.86 -11.97
CA GLY A 81 2.38 -3.58 -11.28
C GLY A 81 1.12 -3.28 -10.45
N ASN A 82 0.18 -4.22 -10.37
CA ASN A 82 -0.97 -4.10 -9.47
C ASN A 82 -0.50 -4.38 -8.05
N MET A 83 -0.71 -3.43 -7.14
CA MET A 83 -0.21 -3.52 -5.77
C MET A 83 -1.34 -3.74 -4.79
N THR A 84 -1.16 -4.70 -3.89
CA THR A 84 -1.95 -4.80 -2.66
C THR A 84 -1.49 -3.75 -1.64
N LEU A 85 -2.23 -3.63 -0.53
CA LEU A 85 -1.78 -2.82 0.60
C LEU A 85 -0.42 -3.29 1.15
N ASN A 86 -0.16 -4.60 1.16
CA ASN A 86 1.12 -5.15 1.61
C ASN A 86 2.26 -4.64 0.73
N ASP A 87 2.13 -4.80 -0.59
CA ASP A 87 3.12 -4.39 -1.58
C ASP A 87 3.37 -2.87 -1.51
N PHE A 88 2.30 -2.11 -1.28
CA PHE A 88 2.39 -0.67 -1.11
C PHE A 88 3.20 -0.30 0.13
N LEU A 89 2.93 -0.95 1.28
CA LEU A 89 3.71 -0.71 2.50
C LEU A 89 5.17 -1.15 2.32
N ASP A 90 5.43 -2.29 1.69
CA ASP A 90 6.79 -2.79 1.43
C ASP A 90 7.59 -1.84 0.53
N MET A 91 7.00 -1.38 -0.58
CA MET A 91 7.60 -0.40 -1.48
C MET A 91 7.95 0.90 -0.73
N PHE A 92 7.02 1.45 0.05
CA PHE A 92 7.30 2.67 0.82
C PHE A 92 8.33 2.45 1.92
N SER A 93 8.40 1.24 2.50
CA SER A 93 9.39 0.88 3.50
C SER A 93 10.80 0.92 2.90
N VAL A 94 10.98 0.37 1.69
CA VAL A 94 12.26 0.41 0.96
C VAL A 94 12.60 1.82 0.48
N LEU A 95 11.62 2.60 0.03
CA LEU A 95 11.85 3.98 -0.43
C LEU A 95 12.14 4.99 0.70
N SER A 96 11.83 4.63 1.95
CA SER A 96 12.07 5.48 3.13
C SER A 96 13.37 5.14 3.87
N GLU A 97 14.12 4.13 3.41
CA GLU A 97 15.47 3.78 3.87
C GLU A 97 16.55 4.58 3.12
#